data_AF-J9F6Y9-F1
#
_entry.id   AF-J9F6Y9-F1
#
_cell.length_a   1.000
_cell.length_b   1.000
_cell.length_c   1.000
_cell.angle_alpha   90.00
_cell.angle_beta   90.00
_cell.angle_gamma   90.00
#
_symmetry.space_group_name_H-M   'P 1'
#
loop_
_entity.id
_entity.type
_entity.pdbx_description
1 polymer ?
#
loop_
_entity_poly.entity_id
_entity_poly.type
_entity_poly.pdbx_seq_one_letter_code
_entity_poly.pdbx_strand_id
1 'polypeptide(L)'
;KKAVYIKKVAEILKERYDGDIPNTVEGLCSLPGVGEKMAYLAMCTAWDQLEGLGVDTHVHRISNRLGWIKTSNPKESRVALEALVPREQWQELNKLLVGFGQQTCLPVLPKCSECLNKNICAAIGVKKKR
;
A
#
# COMPACT_ATOMS: atom_id res chain seq x y z
N LYS A 1 4.05 -20.57 9.11
CA LYS A 1 2.74 -19.93 8.75
C LYS A 1 2.61 -19.68 7.24
N LYS A 2 3.48 -18.88 6.60
CA LYS A 2 3.40 -18.61 5.15
C LYS A 2 3.42 -19.86 4.26
N ALA A 3 4.32 -20.82 4.51
CA ALA A 3 4.36 -22.07 3.73
C ALA A 3 3.03 -22.85 3.78
N VAL A 4 2.37 -22.87 4.94
CA VAL A 4 1.05 -23.50 5.12
C VAL A 4 -0.02 -22.77 4.30
N TYR A 5 0.01 -21.44 4.26
CA TYR A 5 -0.91 -20.66 3.44
C TYR A 5 -0.68 -20.87 1.96
N ILE A 6 0.58 -20.86 1.49
CA ILE A 6 0.90 -21.11 0.07
C ILE A 6 0.37 -22.47 -0.38
N LYS A 7 0.59 -23.53 0.41
CA LYS A 7 0.06 -24.87 0.11
C LYS A 7 -1.47 -24.88 0.03
N LYS A 8 -2.14 -24.28 1.02
CA LYS A 8 -3.61 -24.19 1.05
C LYS A 8 -4.18 -23.37 -0.10
N VAL A 9 -3.51 -22.27 -0.48
CA VAL A 9 -3.91 -21.47 -1.66
C VAL A 9 -3.84 -22.35 -2.89
N ALA A 10 -2.72 -23.04 -3.14
CA ALA A 10 -2.59 -23.91 -4.32
C ALA A 10 -3.66 -25.00 -4.38
N GLU A 11 -4.02 -25.61 -3.25
CA GLU A 11 -5.12 -26.57 -3.14
C GLU A 11 -6.47 -25.93 -3.50
N ILE A 12 -6.79 -24.75 -2.94
CA ILE A 12 -8.02 -24.00 -3.23
C ILE A 12 -8.11 -23.62 -4.72
N LEU A 13 -7.01 -23.13 -5.30
CA LEU A 13 -6.98 -22.74 -6.71
C LEU A 13 -7.28 -23.92 -7.62
N LYS A 14 -6.66 -25.08 -7.35
CA LYS A 14 -6.91 -26.30 -8.10
C LYS A 14 -8.35 -26.80 -7.98
N GLU A 15 -8.95 -26.72 -6.80
CA GLU A 15 -10.30 -27.25 -6.54
C GLU A 15 -11.43 -26.33 -7.01
N ARG A 16 -11.27 -25.01 -6.88
CA ARG A 16 -12.37 -24.04 -7.04
C ARG A 16 -12.21 -23.07 -8.20
N TYR A 17 -10.99 -22.92 -8.71
CA TYR A 17 -10.65 -21.92 -9.72
C TYR A 17 -9.94 -22.55 -10.94
N ASP A 18 -10.08 -23.86 -11.14
CA ASP A 18 -9.47 -24.63 -12.25
C ASP A 18 -7.94 -24.42 -12.37
N GLY A 19 -7.28 -24.20 -11.23
CA GLY A 19 -5.85 -23.93 -11.17
C GLY A 19 -5.43 -22.50 -11.49
N ASP A 20 -6.37 -21.61 -11.81
CA ASP A 20 -6.10 -20.19 -12.08
C ASP A 20 -6.33 -19.31 -10.83
N ILE A 21 -5.87 -18.06 -10.87
CA ILE A 21 -5.98 -17.09 -9.78
C ILE A 21 -7.27 -16.27 -9.94
N PRO A 22 -8.07 -16.07 -8.87
CA PRO A 22 -9.28 -15.25 -8.94
C PRO A 22 -8.93 -13.82 -9.35
N ASN A 23 -9.63 -13.30 -10.36
CA ASN A 23 -9.47 -11.94 -10.88
C ASN A 23 -10.46 -10.94 -10.27
N THR A 24 -10.79 -11.11 -8.99
CA THR A 24 -11.65 -10.18 -8.24
C THR A 24 -11.07 -9.92 -6.86
N VAL A 25 -11.31 -8.72 -6.31
CA VAL A 25 -10.83 -8.36 -4.97
C VAL A 25 -11.40 -9.31 -3.91
N GLU A 26 -12.68 -9.68 -4.03
CA GLU A 26 -13.38 -10.60 -3.13
C GLU A 26 -12.81 -12.01 -3.22
N GLY A 27 -12.58 -12.51 -4.45
CA GLY A 27 -11.97 -13.80 -4.70
C GLY A 27 -10.56 -13.88 -4.12
N LEU A 28 -9.74 -12.85 -4.33
CA LEU A 28 -8.40 -12.76 -3.75
C LEU A 28 -8.44 -12.70 -2.22
N CYS A 29 -9.33 -11.90 -1.63
CA CYS A 29 -9.50 -11.82 -0.17
C CYS A 29 -10.02 -13.14 0.46
N SER A 30 -10.66 -14.02 -0.33
CA SER A 30 -11.06 -15.35 0.14
C SER A 30 -9.87 -16.29 0.37
N LEU A 31 -8.71 -15.98 -0.21
CA LEU A 31 -7.51 -16.79 -0.11
C LEU A 31 -6.81 -16.59 1.26
N PRO A 32 -6.36 -17.67 1.92
CA PRO A 32 -5.75 -17.55 3.24
C PRO A 32 -4.46 -16.72 3.20
N GLY A 33 -4.43 -15.66 4.00
CA GLY A 33 -3.28 -14.75 4.11
C GLY A 33 -3.27 -13.60 3.11
N VAL A 34 -4.30 -13.48 2.27
CA VAL A 34 -4.52 -12.33 1.39
C VAL A 34 -5.59 -11.45 2.03
N GLY A 35 -5.25 -10.17 2.25
CA GLY A 35 -6.20 -9.16 2.72
C GLY A 35 -6.42 -8.07 1.66
N GLU A 36 -7.34 -7.13 1.92
CA GLU A 36 -7.76 -6.07 0.99
C GLU A 36 -6.57 -5.38 0.29
N LYS A 37 -5.55 -4.96 1.06
CA LYS A 37 -4.35 -4.31 0.51
C LYS A 37 -3.66 -5.18 -0.56
N MET A 38 -3.46 -6.46 -0.27
CA MET A 38 -2.79 -7.39 -1.18
C MET A 38 -3.66 -7.69 -2.39
N ALA A 39 -4.99 -7.78 -2.20
CA ALA A 39 -5.93 -7.97 -3.29
C ALA A 39 -5.91 -6.77 -4.27
N TYR A 40 -6.02 -5.53 -3.78
CA TYR A 40 -5.93 -4.34 -4.64
C TYR A 40 -4.60 -4.25 -5.39
N LEU A 41 -3.49 -4.56 -4.72
CA LEU A 41 -2.17 -4.55 -5.35
C LEU A 41 -2.06 -5.61 -6.45
N ALA A 42 -2.58 -6.82 -6.21
CA ALA A 42 -2.59 -7.89 -7.20
C ALA A 42 -3.49 -7.55 -8.39
N MET A 43 -4.72 -7.04 -8.17
CA MET A 43 -5.62 -6.57 -9.23
C MET A 43 -4.96 -5.53 -10.13
N CYS A 44 -4.31 -4.54 -9.52
CA CYS A 44 -3.64 -3.47 -10.26
C CYS A 44 -2.35 -3.96 -10.96
N THR A 45 -1.61 -4.91 -10.40
CA THR A 45 -0.31 -5.34 -10.98
C THR A 45 -0.44 -6.44 -12.02
N ALA A 46 -1.35 -7.39 -11.81
CA ALA A 46 -1.48 -8.57 -12.67
C ALA A 46 -2.59 -8.39 -13.73
N TRP A 47 -3.64 -7.64 -13.44
CA TRP A 47 -4.78 -7.43 -14.35
C TRP A 47 -4.97 -5.97 -14.80
N ASP A 48 -4.11 -5.05 -14.37
CA ASP A 48 -4.22 -3.61 -14.65
C ASP A 48 -5.58 -3.00 -14.24
N GLN A 49 -6.22 -3.61 -13.23
CA GLN A 49 -7.52 -3.19 -12.72
C GLN A 49 -7.35 -2.35 -11.45
N LEU A 50 -7.64 -1.06 -11.56
CA LEU A 50 -7.59 -0.08 -10.48
C LEU A 50 -8.86 -0.13 -9.61
N GLU A 51 -9.04 -1.23 -8.87
CA GLU A 51 -10.20 -1.45 -7.98
C GLU A 51 -10.10 -0.67 -6.65
N GLY A 52 -8.91 -0.22 -6.25
CA GLY A 52 -8.71 0.52 -5.00
C GLY A 52 -7.24 0.83 -4.71
N LEU A 53 -6.99 1.75 -3.79
CA LEU A 53 -5.63 2.11 -3.39
C LEU A 53 -5.11 1.17 -2.30
N GLY A 54 -4.13 0.34 -2.62
CA GLY A 54 -3.44 -0.51 -1.65
C GLY A 54 -2.54 0.29 -0.72
N VAL A 55 -3.05 0.86 0.37
CA VAL A 55 -2.24 1.64 1.32
C VAL A 55 -1.38 0.73 2.19
N ASP A 56 -0.07 0.93 2.12
CA ASP A 56 0.90 0.27 3.00
C ASP A 56 1.40 1.17 4.13
N THR A 57 2.32 0.65 4.94
CA THR A 57 2.90 1.39 6.07
C THR A 57 3.79 2.56 5.63
N HIS A 58 4.33 2.56 4.42
CA HIS A 58 5.08 3.66 3.84
C HIS A 58 4.12 4.77 3.40
N VAL A 59 3.12 4.44 2.58
CA VAL A 59 2.09 5.36 2.09
C VAL A 59 1.34 6.00 3.26
N HIS A 60 0.87 5.21 4.22
CA HIS A 60 0.19 5.72 5.42
C HIS A 60 1.08 6.71 6.19
N ARG A 61 2.32 6.32 6.50
CA ARG A 61 3.24 7.15 7.30
C ARG A 61 3.61 8.43 6.58
N ILE A 62 3.97 8.34 5.30
CA ILE A 62 4.49 9.47 4.53
C ILE A 62 3.36 10.46 4.24
N SER A 63 2.18 9.99 3.85
CA SER A 63 1.03 10.87 3.61
C SER A 63 0.63 11.66 4.86
N ASN A 64 0.66 11.03 6.04
CA ASN A 64 0.44 11.72 7.32
C ASN A 64 1.59 12.70 7.64
N ARG A 65 2.87 12.34 7.40
CA ARG A 65 4.02 13.24 7.64
C ARG A 65 4.03 14.46 6.73
N LEU A 66 3.65 14.28 5.47
CA LEU A 66 3.52 15.34 4.48
C LEU A 66 2.33 16.25 4.77
N GLY A 67 1.38 15.80 5.61
CA GLY A 67 0.17 16.55 5.96
C GLY A 67 -0.93 16.45 4.91
N TRP A 68 -0.85 15.49 3.98
CA TRP A 68 -1.89 15.26 2.97
C TRP A 68 -3.17 14.71 3.60
N ILE A 69 -3.01 13.89 4.63
CA ILE A 69 -4.10 13.27 5.38
C ILE A 69 -3.80 13.33 6.87
N LYS A 70 -4.84 13.20 7.70
CA LYS A 70 -4.73 13.07 9.16
C LYS A 70 -5.57 11.87 9.61
N THR A 71 -4.94 10.70 9.67
CA THR A 71 -5.63 9.42 9.89
C THR A 71 -4.83 8.52 10.82
N SER A 72 -5.53 7.67 11.55
CA SER A 72 -4.92 6.84 12.60
C SER A 72 -4.60 5.42 12.13
N ASN A 73 -5.27 4.95 11.07
CA ASN A 73 -5.07 3.61 10.53
C ASN A 73 -5.02 3.60 8.98
N PRO A 74 -4.44 2.55 8.37
CA PRO A 74 -4.31 2.45 6.91
C PRO A 74 -5.64 2.45 6.15
N LYS A 75 -6.73 1.95 6.77
CA LYS A 75 -8.05 1.90 6.12
C LYS A 75 -8.63 3.30 5.95
N GLU A 76 -8.56 4.13 6.99
CA GLU A 76 -8.91 5.55 6.92
C GLU A 76 -8.02 6.29 5.92
N SER A 77 -6.71 6.00 5.92
CA SER A 77 -5.78 6.62 4.96
C SER A 77 -6.14 6.30 3.52
N ARG A 78 -6.60 5.07 3.24
CA ARG A 78 -7.05 4.68 1.91
C ARG A 78 -8.20 5.58 1.45
N VAL A 79 -9.27 5.66 2.23
CA VAL A 79 -10.45 6.48 1.88
C VAL A 79 -10.06 7.95 1.71
N ALA A 80 -9.22 8.49 2.59
CA ALA A 80 -8.78 9.88 2.49
C ALA A 80 -7.90 10.15 1.26
N LEU A 81 -7.01 9.21 0.90
CA LEU A 81 -6.15 9.34 -0.28
C LEU A 81 -6.91 9.12 -1.59
N GLU A 82 -7.86 8.19 -1.62
CA GLU A 82 -8.75 7.95 -2.76
C GLU A 82 -9.59 9.21 -3.07
N ALA A 83 -9.97 9.98 -2.05
CA ALA A 83 -10.67 11.26 -2.23
C ALA A 83 -9.77 12.43 -2.66
N LEU A 84 -8.46 12.36 -2.37
CA LEU A 84 -7.50 13.45 -2.62
C LEU A 84 -6.77 13.29 -3.96
N VAL A 85 -6.41 12.06 -4.33
CA VAL A 85 -5.52 11.76 -5.45
C VAL A 85 -6.35 11.24 -6.64
N PRO A 86 -6.13 11.76 -7.87
CA PRO A 86 -6.79 11.24 -9.07
C PRO A 86 -6.54 9.73 -9.24
N ARG A 87 -7.57 9.00 -9.69
CA ARG A 87 -7.57 7.52 -9.77
C ARG A 87 -6.43 6.98 -10.62
N GLU A 88 -6.08 7.70 -11.67
CA GLU A 88 -5.01 7.37 -12.62
C GLU A 88 -3.63 7.39 -11.97
N GLN A 89 -3.47 8.11 -10.86
CA GLN A 89 -2.18 8.26 -10.17
C GLN A 89 -2.02 7.26 -9.01
N TRP A 90 -3.03 6.48 -8.66
CA TRP A 90 -3.01 5.59 -7.49
C TRP A 90 -1.91 4.54 -7.54
N GLN A 91 -1.68 3.95 -8.72
CA GLN A 91 -0.63 2.94 -8.91
C GLN A 91 0.77 3.55 -8.75
N GLU A 92 0.99 4.70 -9.38
CA GLU A 92 2.28 5.39 -9.36
C GLU A 92 2.59 5.94 -7.97
N LEU A 93 1.58 6.48 -7.28
CA LEU A 93 1.71 6.98 -5.92
C LEU A 93 2.29 5.91 -4.98
N ASN A 94 1.77 4.68 -5.07
CA ASN A 94 2.24 3.57 -4.24
C ASN A 94 3.72 3.27 -4.50
N LYS A 95 4.12 3.11 -5.76
CA LYS A 95 5.51 2.82 -6.15
C LYS A 95 6.47 3.92 -5.66
N LEU A 96 6.10 5.18 -5.88
CA LEU A 96 6.90 6.34 -5.49
C LEU A 96 7.08 6.43 -3.97
N LEU A 97 5.98 6.35 -3.20
CA LEU A 97 6.03 6.49 -1.75
C LEU A 97 6.72 5.32 -1.07
N VAL A 98 6.60 4.09 -1.60
CA VAL A 98 7.34 2.94 -1.08
C VAL A 98 8.84 3.15 -1.24
N GLY A 99 9.31 3.48 -2.45
CA GLY A 99 10.72 3.74 -2.72
C GLY A 99 11.26 4.91 -1.87
N PHE A 100 10.54 6.03 -1.85
CA PHE A 100 10.90 7.19 -1.04
C PHE A 100 10.94 6.87 0.46
N GLY A 101 10.00 6.06 0.95
CA GLY A 101 9.94 5.63 2.34
C GLY A 101 11.02 4.65 2.75
N GLN A 102 11.61 3.93 1.81
CA GLN A 102 12.71 2.99 2.03
C GLN A 102 14.09 3.68 1.98
N GLN A 103 14.22 4.77 1.22
CA GLN A 103 15.52 5.41 0.99
C GLN A 103 15.71 6.74 1.75
N THR A 104 14.64 7.52 1.91
CA THR A 104 14.71 8.91 2.43
C THR A 104 13.80 9.12 3.65
N CYS A 105 12.49 8.90 3.52
CA CYS A 105 11.53 9.12 4.61
C CYS A 105 11.40 7.88 5.51
N LEU A 106 12.52 7.49 6.09
CA LEU A 106 12.67 6.30 6.94
C LEU A 106 11.74 6.37 8.16
N PRO A 107 11.25 5.22 8.67
CA PRO A 107 10.39 5.20 9.85
C PRO A 107 11.08 5.81 11.07
N VAL A 108 12.36 5.51 11.27
CA VAL A 108 13.22 6.04 12.33
C VAL A 108 14.31 6.89 11.68
N LEU A 109 14.54 8.10 12.20
CA LEU A 109 15.56 9.05 11.71
C LEU A 109 15.49 9.27 10.18
N PRO A 110 14.37 9.80 9.64
CA PRO A 110 14.29 10.16 8.23
C PRO A 110 15.39 11.16 7.86
N LYS A 111 15.91 11.05 6.63
CA LYS A 111 16.96 11.92 6.05
C LYS A 111 16.35 13.23 5.55
N CYS A 112 15.83 14.04 6.46
CA CYS A 112 15.14 15.29 6.12
C CYS A 112 16.10 16.35 5.60
N SER A 113 17.37 16.37 6.02
CA SER A 113 18.37 17.35 5.54
C SER A 113 18.65 17.23 4.04
N GLU A 114 18.72 15.99 3.55
CA GLU A 114 18.95 15.60 2.15
C GLU A 114 17.65 15.47 1.35
N CYS A 115 16.48 15.58 1.99
CA CYS A 115 15.19 15.41 1.34
C CYS A 115 14.87 16.59 0.41
N LEU A 116 14.57 16.30 -0.86
CA LEU A 116 14.16 17.32 -1.83
C LEU A 116 12.86 18.03 -1.43
N ASN A 117 11.97 17.33 -0.72
CA ASN A 117 10.71 17.90 -0.22
C ASN A 117 10.84 18.68 1.10
N LYS A 118 12.07 18.89 1.64
CA LYS A 118 12.25 19.48 2.99
C LYS A 118 11.58 20.84 3.19
N ASN A 119 11.50 21.66 2.13
CA ASN A 119 10.97 23.02 2.21
C ASN A 119 9.43 23.07 2.25
N ILE A 120 8.77 22.02 1.76
CA ILE A 120 7.29 21.94 1.67
C ILE A 120 6.71 20.86 2.59
N CYS A 121 7.55 20.04 3.22
CA CYS A 121 7.12 18.95 4.09
C CYS A 121 6.78 19.49 5.49
N ALA A 122 5.54 19.28 5.93
CA ALA A 122 5.11 19.63 7.29
C ALA A 122 5.82 18.80 8.39
N ALA A 123 6.44 17.68 8.03
CA ALA A 123 7.19 16.78 8.93
C ALA A 123 6.41 16.37 10.20
N ILE A 124 5.09 16.20 10.07
CA ILE A 124 4.19 15.95 11.21
C ILE A 124 4.61 14.65 11.92
N GLY A 125 4.77 14.70 13.24
CA GLY A 125 5.13 13.54 14.06
C GLY A 125 6.60 13.09 13.95
N VAL A 126 7.45 13.82 13.22
CA VAL A 126 8.90 13.53 13.13
C VAL A 126 9.63 14.17 14.31
N LYS A 127 9.97 13.38 15.33
CA LYS A 127 10.67 13.87 16.54
C LYS A 127 12.19 14.00 16.36
N LYS A 128 12.81 13.06 15.65
CA LYS A 128 14.25 13.02 15.39
C LYS A 128 14.47 12.82 13.89
N LYS A 129 15.35 13.61 13.29
CA LYS A 129 15.65 13.59 11.85
C LYS A 129 17.15 13.74 11.61
N ARG A 130 17.64 13.12 10.54
CA ARG A 130 18.98 13.30 9.99
C ARG A 130 18.94 14.34 8.88
#